data_AF-A0AB37U967-F1
#
_entry.id   AF-A0AB37U967-F1
#
_cell.length_a   1.000
_cell.length_b   1.000
_cell.length_c   1.000
_cell.angle_alpha   90.00
_cell.angle_beta   90.00
_cell.angle_gamma   90.00
#
_symmetry.space_group_name_H-M   'P 1'
#
loop_
_entity.id
_entity.type
_entity.pdbx_description
1 polymer ?
#
loop_
_entity_poly.entity_id
_entity_poly.type
_entity_poly.pdbx_seq_one_letter_code
_entity_poly.pdbx_strand_id
1 'polypeptide(L)'
;MGFKFNLVLADSLYGESSTNFISVLDDLRLNYIVAIRSNYSIEILPRQRIQYLKWHKFQRVFSDLTRENRFIREIIPGKPGEIRYWQITTDIEQLPENSTWYVMSKYPDITPREVGNFYGLRTRARVWIKTK
;
A
#
# COMPACT_ATOMS: atom_id res chain seq x y z
N MET A 1 -27.49 9.27 -11.00
CA MET A 1 -26.24 10.01 -10.71
C MET A 1 -25.47 9.21 -9.68
N GLY A 2 -24.27 8.74 -9.99
CA GLY A 2 -23.49 7.93 -9.04
C GLY A 2 -22.01 8.06 -9.37
N PHE A 3 -21.18 8.28 -8.36
CA PHE A 3 -19.74 8.27 -8.51
C PHE A 3 -19.27 6.83 -8.78
N LYS A 4 -18.50 6.62 -9.85
CA LYS A 4 -17.81 5.35 -10.12
C LYS A 4 -16.39 5.47 -9.60
N PHE A 5 -16.08 4.77 -8.52
CA PHE A 5 -14.74 4.70 -7.95
C PHE A 5 -14.06 3.41 -8.38
N ASN A 6 -12.84 3.52 -8.93
CA ASN A 6 -12.06 2.36 -9.39
C ASN A 6 -10.92 2.00 -8.44
N LEU A 7 -10.56 2.92 -7.53
CA LEU A 7 -9.47 2.78 -6.57
C LEU A 7 -9.74 3.65 -5.33
N VAL A 8 -9.63 3.05 -4.14
CA VAL A 8 -9.69 3.76 -2.85
C VAL A 8 -8.30 3.90 -2.26
N LEU A 9 -7.95 5.11 -1.83
CA LEU A 9 -6.71 5.42 -1.10
C LEU A 9 -7.07 5.79 0.34
N ALA A 10 -6.54 5.07 1.32
CA ALA A 10 -6.78 5.36 2.74
C ALA A 10 -5.49 5.36 3.54
N ASP A 11 -5.45 6.19 4.59
CA ASP A 11 -4.36 6.17 5.56
C ASP A 11 -4.59 5.09 6.63
N SER A 12 -3.50 4.79 7.30
CA SER A 12 -3.24 3.79 8.32
C SER A 12 -4.20 3.69 9.51
N LEU A 13 -4.94 4.74 9.84
CA LEU A 13 -6.07 4.66 10.79
C LEU A 13 -7.14 3.65 10.34
N TYR A 14 -7.30 3.44 9.04
CA TYR A 14 -8.30 2.54 8.46
C TYR A 14 -7.77 1.13 8.20
N GLY A 15 -6.45 0.98 8.03
CA GLY A 15 -5.81 -0.32 7.83
C GLY A 15 -5.64 -1.14 9.11
N GLU A 16 -5.67 -0.48 10.28
CA GLU A 16 -5.59 -1.12 11.61
C GLU A 16 -6.97 -1.29 12.28
N SER A 17 -8.04 -0.75 11.69
CA SER A 17 -9.41 -0.97 12.15
C SER A 17 -9.88 -2.36 11.73
N SER A 18 -9.75 -3.30 12.66
CA SER A 18 -9.88 -4.74 12.49
C SER A 18 -11.26 -5.28 12.05
N THR A 19 -12.23 -4.46 11.62
CA THR A 19 -13.57 -5.03 11.36
C THR A 19 -14.49 -4.37 10.33
N ASN A 20 -14.32 -3.10 9.93
CA ASN A 20 -15.38 -2.46 9.13
C ASN A 20 -14.94 -1.80 7.81
N PHE A 21 -13.70 -1.31 7.69
CA PHE A 21 -13.33 -0.56 6.48
C PHE A 21 -12.98 -1.47 5.30
N ILE A 22 -12.06 -2.42 5.50
CA ILE A 22 -11.64 -3.35 4.44
C ILE A 22 -12.78 -4.27 4.00
N SER A 23 -13.59 -4.75 4.96
CA SER A 23 -14.78 -5.57 4.68
C SER A 23 -15.80 -4.83 3.81
N VAL A 24 -16.09 -3.56 4.11
CA VAL A 24 -16.97 -2.74 3.26
C VAL A 24 -16.39 -2.53 1.86
N LEU A 25 -15.07 -2.35 1.73
CA LEU A 25 -14.43 -2.24 0.41
C LEU A 25 -14.53 -3.54 -0.39
N ASP A 26 -14.39 -4.69 0.28
CA ASP A 26 -14.56 -6.01 -0.31
C ASP A 26 -16.01 -6.28 -0.72
N ASP A 27 -16.99 -5.93 0.12
CA ASP A 27 -18.43 -6.04 -0.18
C ASP A 27 -18.83 -5.19 -1.39
N LEU A 28 -18.25 -4.00 -1.50
CA LEU A 28 -18.44 -3.10 -2.65
C LEU A 28 -17.61 -3.51 -3.88
N ARG A 29 -16.77 -4.55 -3.79
CA ARG A 29 -15.87 -5.02 -4.84
C ARG A 29 -14.94 -3.92 -5.36
N LEU A 30 -14.49 -3.04 -4.47
CA LEU A 30 -13.61 -1.93 -4.81
C LEU A 30 -12.14 -2.34 -4.66
N ASN A 31 -11.32 -1.94 -5.63
CA ASN A 31 -9.88 -2.06 -5.47
C ASN A 31 -9.37 -0.99 -4.52
N TYR A 32 -8.33 -1.30 -3.74
CA TYR A 32 -7.80 -0.38 -2.75
C TYR A 32 -6.29 -0.45 -2.58
N ILE A 33 -5.73 0.65 -2.10
CA ILE A 33 -4.36 0.77 -1.59
C ILE A 33 -4.46 1.53 -0.26
N VAL A 34 -4.03 0.88 0.81
CA VAL A 34 -4.19 1.38 2.19
C VAL A 34 -2.83 1.37 2.86
N ALA A 35 -2.39 2.51 3.39
CA ALA A 35 -1.20 2.54 4.24
C ALA A 35 -1.50 1.81 5.56
N ILE A 36 -0.51 1.17 6.18
CA ILE A 36 -0.61 0.53 7.50
C ILE A 36 0.54 1.04 8.38
N ARG A 37 0.29 1.37 9.67
CA ARG A 37 1.29 2.08 10.51
C ARG A 37 2.43 1.19 10.95
N SER A 38 2.25 -0.13 10.92
CA SER A 38 3.20 -1.05 11.52
C SER A 38 3.29 -2.36 10.73
N ASN A 39 4.46 -3.01 10.84
CA ASN A 39 4.63 -4.40 10.45
C ASN A 39 3.75 -5.34 11.30
N TYR A 40 3.18 -4.84 12.40
CA TYR A 40 2.36 -5.62 13.34
C TYR A 40 1.16 -6.28 12.65
N SER A 41 0.52 -5.61 11.68
CA SER A 41 -0.57 -6.22 10.88
C SER A 41 -0.12 -7.39 10.00
N ILE A 42 1.18 -7.46 9.65
CA ILE A 42 1.79 -8.55 8.88
C ILE A 42 2.29 -9.64 9.83
N GLU A 43 2.79 -9.26 11.02
CA GLU A 43 3.23 -10.16 12.10
C GLU A 43 2.06 -10.84 12.83
N ILE A 44 0.85 -10.25 12.80
CA ILE A 44 -0.44 -10.83 13.26
C ILE A 44 -0.86 -12.08 12.45
N LEU A 45 -0.05 -12.55 11.50
CA LEU A 45 -0.18 -13.87 10.88
C LEU A 45 0.79 -14.86 11.58
N PRO A 46 0.54 -15.28 12.84
CA PRO A 46 1.52 -15.94 13.73
C PRO A 46 1.95 -17.35 13.30
N ARG A 47 1.63 -17.79 12.09
CA ARG A 47 1.94 -19.14 11.59
C ARG A 47 2.37 -19.20 10.14
N GLN A 48 2.63 -18.06 9.50
CA GLN A 48 2.98 -18.02 8.09
C GLN A 48 4.43 -17.56 7.90
N ARG A 49 5.19 -18.29 7.07
CA ARG A 49 6.53 -17.87 6.66
C ARG A 49 6.39 -16.57 5.87
N ILE A 50 6.97 -15.49 6.40
CA ILE A 50 7.00 -14.20 5.71
C ILE A 50 8.17 -14.23 4.71
N GLN A 51 7.87 -14.02 3.44
CA GLN A 51 8.86 -13.87 2.39
C GLN A 51 8.94 -12.42 1.94
N TYR A 52 10.13 -11.84 2.00
CA TYR A 52 10.42 -10.54 1.44
C TYR A 52 10.99 -10.70 0.05
N LEU A 53 10.37 -10.07 -0.96
CA LEU A 53 10.93 -10.03 -2.31
C LEU A 53 12.11 -9.05 -2.39
N LYS A 54 12.80 -9.06 -3.53
CA LYS A 54 13.91 -8.15 -3.82
C LYS A 54 13.43 -6.70 -3.78
N TRP A 55 14.31 -5.83 -3.31
CA TRP A 55 14.08 -4.39 -3.40
C TRP A 55 14.10 -3.91 -4.85
N HIS A 56 13.13 -3.06 -5.17
CA HIS A 56 13.06 -2.33 -6.43
C HIS A 56 13.21 -0.85 -6.14
N LYS A 57 14.15 -0.21 -6.84
CA LYS A 57 14.29 1.25 -6.80
C LYS A 57 13.22 1.88 -7.71
N PHE A 58 12.59 2.94 -7.22
CA PHE A 58 11.68 3.74 -8.03
C PHE A 58 11.86 5.23 -7.73
N GLN A 59 11.52 6.06 -8.72
CA GLN A 59 11.41 7.50 -8.53
C GLN A 59 9.98 7.83 -8.15
N ARG A 60 9.80 8.32 -6.92
CA ARG A 60 8.54 8.91 -6.48
C ARG A 60 8.42 10.30 -7.08
N VAL A 61 7.25 10.62 -7.61
CA VAL A 61 6.92 11.96 -8.10
C VAL A 61 5.89 12.59 -7.17
N PHE A 62 6.20 13.75 -6.61
CA PHE A 62 5.32 14.50 -5.73
C PHE A 62 4.40 15.45 -6.52
N SER A 63 3.39 16.00 -5.86
CA SER A 63 2.45 16.95 -6.48
C SER A 63 3.10 18.26 -6.93
N ASP A 64 4.22 18.63 -6.31
CA ASP A 64 5.05 19.78 -6.67
C ASP A 64 6.10 19.44 -7.75
N LEU A 65 5.96 18.27 -8.38
CA LEU A 65 6.87 17.72 -9.41
C LEU A 65 8.28 17.38 -8.90
N THR A 66 8.54 17.53 -7.59
CA THR A 66 9.79 17.05 -7.00
C THR A 66 9.86 15.53 -7.08
N ARG A 67 11.10 15.02 -7.08
CA ARG A 67 11.37 13.59 -7.23
C ARG A 67 12.27 13.10 -6.12
N GLU A 68 11.93 11.94 -5.57
CA GLU A 68 12.73 11.28 -4.54
C GLU A 68 12.96 9.83 -4.93
N ASN A 69 14.18 9.36 -4.75
CA ASN A 69 14.51 7.95 -4.93
C ASN A 69 14.04 7.18 -3.68
N ARG A 70 13.23 6.15 -3.90
CA ARG A 70 12.79 5.24 -2.86
C ARG A 70 12.96 3.80 -3.29
N PHE A 71 12.88 2.91 -2.32
CA PHE A 71 12.91 1.48 -2.50
C PHE A 71 11.57 0.91 -2.10
N ILE A 72 11.09 -0.08 -2.85
CA ILE A 72 9.89 -0.83 -2.54
C ILE A 72 10.15 -2.33 -2.70
N ARG A 73 9.58 -3.14 -1.82
CA ARG A 73 9.52 -4.59 -1.98
C ARG A 73 8.13 -5.09 -1.62
N GLU A 74 7.75 -6.21 -2.23
CA GLU A 74 6.57 -6.95 -1.82
C GLU A 74 6.91 -7.86 -0.64
N ILE A 75 5.94 -8.02 0.25
CA ILE A 75 5.96 -8.95 1.37
C ILE A 75 4.86 -9.98 1.12
N ILE A 76 5.25 -11.25 1.08
CA ILE A 76 4.34 -12.38 0.89
C ILE A 76 4.23 -13.12 2.22
N PRO A 77 3.12 -12.95 2.97
CA PRO A 77 2.87 -13.78 4.14
C PRO A 77 2.30 -15.13 3.70
N GLY A 78 3.06 -16.21 3.89
CA GLY A 78 2.59 -17.56 3.62
C GLY A 78 2.43 -17.87 2.14
N LYS A 79 1.22 -17.68 1.60
CA LYS A 79 0.91 -17.93 0.19
C LYS A 79 0.49 -16.63 -0.50
N PRO A 80 0.80 -16.44 -1.80
CA PRO A 80 0.27 -15.34 -2.58
C PRO A 80 -1.26 -15.33 -2.52
N GLY A 81 -1.84 -14.19 -2.16
CA GLY A 81 -3.28 -13.96 -2.11
C GLY A 81 -3.68 -12.74 -2.94
N GLU A 82 -4.98 -12.44 -2.96
CA GLU A 82 -5.50 -11.24 -3.63
C GLU A 82 -5.00 -9.94 -2.98
N ILE A 83 -4.74 -10.00 -1.67
CA ILE A 83 -4.18 -8.89 -0.90
C ILE A 83 -2.67 -9.01 -0.93
N ARG A 84 -2.02 -7.95 -1.39
CA ARG A 84 -0.57 -7.82 -1.47
C ARG A 84 -0.08 -6.82 -0.44
N TYR A 85 1.06 -7.11 0.16
CA TYR A 85 1.69 -6.25 1.15
C TYR A 85 2.99 -5.70 0.58
N TRP A 86 3.29 -4.46 0.93
CA TRP A 86 4.43 -3.75 0.41
C TRP A 86 5.14 -3.02 1.53
N GLN A 87 6.46 -2.93 1.39
CA GLN A 87 7.29 -2.09 2.22
C GLN A 87 8.01 -1.09 1.35
N ILE A 88 7.96 0.17 1.75
CA ILE A 88 8.58 1.30 1.07
C ILE A 88 9.55 1.96 2.04
N THR A 89 10.77 2.28 1.60
CA THR A 89 11.75 2.98 2.42
C THR A 89 12.64 3.90 1.59
N THR A 90 13.32 4.85 2.24
CA THR A 90 14.41 5.62 1.62
C THR A 90 15.76 4.92 1.73
N ASP A 91 15.92 4.01 2.69
CA ASP A 91 17.18 3.33 3.00
C ASP A 91 16.91 1.85 3.33
N ILE A 92 17.49 0.95 2.53
CA ILE A 92 17.30 -0.50 2.64
C ILE A 92 18.15 -1.14 3.74
N GLU A 93 19.19 -0.45 4.22
CA GLU A 93 20.12 -0.95 5.23
C GLU A 93 19.65 -0.55 6.63
N GLN A 94 19.33 0.73 6.82
CA GLN A 94 18.95 1.25 8.13
C GLN A 94 17.44 1.13 8.42
N LEU A 95 16.60 1.06 7.38
CA LEU A 95 15.14 1.03 7.48
C LEU A 95 14.58 2.02 8.52
N PRO A 96 14.86 3.34 8.38
CA PRO A 96 14.49 4.30 9.41
C PRO A 96 12.97 4.40 9.52
N GLU A 97 12.44 4.39 10.75
CA GLU A 97 11.00 4.30 11.02
C GLU A 97 10.21 5.47 10.41
N ASN A 98 10.77 6.67 10.40
CA ASN A 98 10.14 7.87 9.86
C ASN A 98 10.04 7.88 8.32
N SER A 99 10.82 7.04 7.63
CA SER A 99 10.83 6.95 6.17
C SER A 99 10.40 5.58 5.64
N THR A 100 10.22 4.61 6.53
CA THR A 100 9.80 3.24 6.24
C THR A 100 8.30 3.09 6.46
N TRP A 101 7.61 2.62 5.43
CA TRP A 101 6.17 2.55 5.40
C TRP A 101 5.72 1.20 4.89
N TYR A 102 4.56 0.77 5.38
CA TYR A 102 3.91 -0.46 4.97
C TYR A 102 2.60 -0.13 4.27
N VAL A 103 2.29 -0.86 3.21
CA VAL A 103 1.10 -0.64 2.38
C VAL A 103 0.45 -1.96 2.04
N MET A 104 -0.86 -2.02 2.18
CA MET A 104 -1.71 -3.11 1.74
C MET A 104 -2.40 -2.73 0.43
N SER A 105 -2.49 -3.63 -0.54
CA SER A 105 -3.23 -3.38 -1.77
C SER A 105 -4.02 -4.59 -2.23
N LYS A 106 -5.24 -4.34 -2.71
CA LYS A 106 -6.04 -5.29 -3.48
C LYS A 106 -6.36 -4.64 -4.82
N TYR A 107 -5.47 -4.83 -5.79
CA TYR A 107 -5.62 -4.30 -7.15
C TYR A 107 -4.87 -5.23 -8.11
N PRO A 108 -5.56 -5.89 -9.07
CA PRO A 108 -4.91 -6.78 -10.02
C PRO A 108 -3.92 -6.02 -10.91
N ASP A 109 -2.75 -6.60 -11.15
CA ASP A 109 -1.70 -6.05 -12.02
C ASP A 109 -1.04 -4.74 -11.54
N ILE A 110 -1.19 -4.39 -10.25
CA ILE A 110 -0.52 -3.19 -9.73
C ILE A 110 0.99 -3.36 -9.70
N THR A 111 1.70 -2.35 -10.22
CA THR A 111 3.17 -2.32 -10.22
C THR A 111 3.72 -1.71 -8.92
N PRO A 112 4.95 -2.09 -8.49
CA PRO A 112 5.56 -1.51 -7.30
C PRO A 112 5.71 0.02 -7.38
N ARG A 113 5.97 0.55 -8.58
CA ARG A 113 6.05 1.99 -8.83
C ARG A 113 4.71 2.68 -8.61
N GLU A 114 3.60 2.07 -9.05
CA GLU A 114 2.26 2.61 -8.81
C GLU A 114 1.95 2.65 -7.31
N VAL A 115 2.20 1.55 -6.58
CA VAL A 115 2.02 1.51 -5.12
C VAL A 115 2.81 2.63 -4.43
N GLY A 116 4.09 2.77 -4.79
CA GLY A 116 4.97 3.78 -4.19
C GLY A 116 4.51 5.23 -4.45
N ASN A 117 3.95 5.50 -5.63
CA ASN A 117 3.40 6.82 -5.95
C ASN A 117 2.04 7.04 -5.26
N PHE A 118 1.16 6.04 -5.23
CA PHE A 118 -0.17 6.13 -4.60
C PHE A 118 -0.10 6.32 -3.09
N TYR A 119 0.82 5.63 -2.43
CA TYR A 119 1.08 5.83 -1.00
C TYR A 119 1.35 7.31 -0.66
N GLY A 120 2.11 7.99 -1.51
CA GLY A 120 2.47 9.39 -1.33
C GLY A 120 1.31 10.40 -1.41
N LEU A 121 0.12 9.95 -1.84
CA LEU A 121 -1.07 10.78 -1.98
C LEU A 121 -1.97 10.76 -0.74
N ARG A 122 -1.67 9.91 0.26
CA ARG A 122 -2.48 9.77 1.49
C ARG A 122 -2.62 11.05 2.32
N THR A 123 -1.67 11.97 2.21
CA THR A 123 -1.61 13.21 3.00
C THR A 123 -2.66 14.25 2.57
N ARG A 124 -3.34 14.04 1.44
CA ARG A 124 -4.50 14.83 1.03
C ARG A 124 -5.58 13.83 0.64
N ALA A 125 -6.71 13.81 1.35
CA ALA A 125 -7.88 13.03 0.97
C ALA A 125 -8.31 13.43 -0.46
N ARG A 126 -7.82 12.71 -1.47
CA ARG A 126 -8.14 12.96 -2.87
C ARG A 126 -8.42 11.61 -3.51
N VAL A 127 -9.69 11.44 -3.87
CA VAL A 127 -10.16 10.28 -4.61
C VAL A 127 -9.60 10.34 -6.03
N TRP A 128 -8.89 9.29 -6.44
CA TRP A 128 -8.42 9.14 -7.82
C TRP A 128 -9.41 8.29 -8.61
N ILE A 129 -9.97 8.87 -9.67
CA ILE A 129 -10.78 8.17 -10.64
C ILE A 129 -9.85 7.79 -11.81
N LYS A 130 -9.47 6.51 -11.90
CA LYS A 130 -8.79 5.98 -13.10
C LYS A 130 -9.89 5.50 -14.06
N THR A 131 -10.42 6.38 -14.90
CA THR A 131 -11.28 5.98 -16.02
C THR A 131 -10.43 5.26 -17.07
N LYS A 132 -10.87 4.07 -17.50
CA LYS A 132 -10.32 3.37 -18.66
C LYS A 132 -10.58 4.15 -19.93
#